data_AF-A0A550CQI4-F1
#
_entry.id   AF-A0A550CQI4-F1
#
_cell.length_a   1.000
_cell.length_b   1.000
_cell.length_c   1.000
_cell.angle_alpha   90.00
_cell.angle_beta   90.00
_cell.angle_gamma   90.00
#
_symmetry.space_group_name_H-M   'P 1'
#
loop_
_entity.id
_entity.type
_entity.pdbx_description
1 polymer ?
#
loop_
_entity_poly.entity_id
_entity_poly.type
_entity_poly.pdbx_seq_one_letter_code
_entity_poly.pdbx_strand_id
1 'polypeptide(L)'
;MDIQSPSPALHFCTECNNLLYPKADRQYNRLYYYCRMCARDQPAGENDSIVYRNDLLTVTKEQMGEVGNLETDPTLAHASQMCPSCHNYDCVIFQDQSKRYQTRMILFYVCTRCGNCFIDPILTKKKRRRQRKDAFDEDEENKRRQREELQRRGLIPGPELAPFGRPLVEEVDCESDSEGFLDCFKADGHLKQEF
;
A
#
# COMPACT_ATOMS: atom_id res chain seq x y z
N MET A 1 6.37 2.36 -6.01
CA MET A 1 5.58 1.87 -7.16
C MET A 1 4.47 1.05 -6.55
N ASP A 2 3.22 1.51 -6.62
CA ASP A 2 2.09 0.74 -6.11
C ASP A 2 2.01 -0.58 -6.90
N ILE A 3 2.24 -1.71 -6.24
CA ILE A 3 2.06 -3.03 -6.82
C ILE A 3 0.53 -3.20 -6.96
N GLN A 4 -0.02 -2.71 -8.07
CA GLN A 4 -1.39 -3.01 -8.45
C GLN A 4 -1.42 -4.49 -8.78
N SER A 5 -1.91 -5.31 -7.84
CA SER A 5 -2.19 -6.71 -8.10
C SER A 5 -3.14 -6.81 -9.31
N PRO A 6 -2.89 -7.71 -10.27
CA PRO A 6 -3.67 -7.77 -11.51
C PRO A 6 -5.15 -7.97 -11.20
N SER A 7 -5.98 -7.13 -11.83
CA SER A 7 -7.43 -7.24 -11.77
C SER A 7 -7.91 -8.21 -12.86
N PRO A 8 -8.79 -9.16 -12.55
CA PRO A 8 -9.34 -10.07 -13.56
C PRO A 8 -10.13 -9.28 -14.61
N ALA A 9 -9.78 -9.46 -15.89
CA ALA A 9 -10.48 -8.85 -17.02
C ALA A 9 -11.59 -9.78 -17.54
N LEU A 10 -12.66 -9.19 -18.08
CA LEU A 10 -13.72 -9.94 -18.77
C LEU A 10 -13.39 -10.01 -20.27
N HIS A 11 -13.41 -11.22 -20.84
CA HIS A 11 -13.18 -11.43 -22.26
C HIS A 11 -14.49 -11.72 -23.00
N PHE A 12 -14.61 -11.17 -24.20
CA PHE A 12 -15.79 -11.31 -25.05
C PHE A 12 -15.43 -12.01 -26.36
N CYS A 13 -16.35 -12.82 -26.87
CA CYS A 13 -16.18 -13.50 -28.15
C CYS A 13 -16.18 -12.49 -29.31
N THR A 14 -15.25 -12.62 -30.24
CA THR A 14 -15.13 -11.73 -31.41
C THR A 14 -16.28 -11.85 -32.42
N GLU A 15 -17.02 -12.96 -32.41
CA GLU A 15 -18.08 -13.22 -33.39
C GLU A 15 -19.47 -12.88 -32.85
N CYS A 16 -19.79 -13.35 -31.63
CA CYS A 16 -21.13 -13.21 -31.05
C CYS A 16 -21.20 -12.21 -29.88
N ASN A 17 -20.07 -11.59 -29.52
CA ASN A 17 -19.95 -10.66 -28.39
C ASN A 17 -20.49 -11.19 -27.04
N ASN A 18 -20.57 -12.52 -26.91
CA ASN A 18 -20.95 -13.18 -25.67
C ASN A 18 -19.74 -13.28 -24.73
N LEU A 19 -20.02 -13.29 -23.42
CA LEU A 19 -19.01 -13.50 -22.39
C LEU A 19 -18.34 -14.86 -22.54
N LEU A 20 -17.00 -14.88 -22.52
CA LEU A 20 -16.23 -16.12 -22.54
C LEU A 20 -16.05 -16.68 -21.12
N TYR A 21 -16.02 -18.00 -21.02
CA TYR A 21 -15.88 -18.72 -19.76
C TYR A 21 -14.51 -19.39 -19.65
N PRO A 22 -13.89 -19.42 -18.46
CA PRO A 22 -12.62 -20.10 -18.25
C PRO A 22 -12.79 -21.62 -18.39
N LYS A 23 -11.83 -22.26 -19.06
CA LYS A 23 -11.70 -23.72 -19.24
C LYS A 23 -10.23 -24.09 -19.13
N ALA A 24 -9.92 -25.13 -18.36
CA ALA A 24 -8.58 -25.67 -18.28
C ALA A 24 -8.33 -26.65 -19.43
N ASP A 25 -7.23 -26.45 -20.16
CA ASP A 25 -6.68 -27.46 -21.05
C ASP A 25 -5.67 -28.32 -20.29
N ARG A 26 -6.01 -29.61 -20.12
CA ARG A 26 -5.23 -30.57 -19.35
C ARG A 26 -3.98 -31.06 -20.07
N GLN A 27 -3.89 -30.92 -21.40
CA GLN A 27 -2.74 -31.42 -22.15
C GLN A 27 -1.53 -30.51 -22.00
N TYR A 28 -1.76 -29.19 -22.06
CA TYR A 28 -0.69 -28.18 -21.96
C TYR A 28 -0.68 -27.43 -20.63
N ASN A 29 -1.59 -27.75 -19.70
CA ASN A 29 -1.78 -27.05 -18.42
C ASN A 29 -1.92 -25.53 -18.60
N ARG A 30 -2.76 -25.13 -19.56
CA ARG A 30 -3.02 -23.72 -19.90
C ARG A 30 -4.49 -23.38 -19.68
N LEU A 31 -4.73 -22.13 -19.29
CA LEU A 31 -6.06 -21.56 -19.18
C LEU A 31 -6.53 -21.09 -20.57
N TYR A 32 -7.75 -21.46 -20.93
CA TYR A 32 -8.45 -21.01 -22.13
C TYR A 32 -9.77 -20.35 -21.74
N TYR A 33 -10.23 -19.46 -22.60
CA TYR A 33 -11.55 -18.85 -22.56
C TYR A 33 -12.36 -19.36 -23.75
N TYR A 34 -13.54 -19.94 -23.49
CA TYR A 34 -14.40 -20.49 -24.55
C TYR A 34 -15.79 -19.88 -24.51
N CYS A 35 -16.42 -19.79 -25.68
CA CYS A 35 -17.81 -19.38 -25.78
C CYS A 35 -18.74 -20.58 -25.59
N ARG A 36 -19.88 -20.38 -24.93
CA ARG A 36 -20.93 -21.43 -24.81
C ARG A 36 -21.80 -21.56 -26.06
N MET A 37 -21.87 -20.50 -26.87
CA MET A 37 -22.79 -20.40 -28.00
C MET A 37 -22.13 -20.71 -29.35
N CYS A 38 -20.81 -20.49 -29.47
CA CYS A 38 -20.04 -20.83 -30.67
C CYS A 38 -18.85 -21.73 -30.30
N ALA A 39 -18.22 -22.33 -31.31
CA ALA A 39 -17.09 -23.22 -31.14
C ALA A 39 -15.74 -22.50 -30.91
N ARG A 40 -15.75 -21.19 -30.65
CA ARG A 40 -14.53 -20.40 -30.52
C ARG A 40 -13.94 -20.47 -29.12
N ASP A 41 -12.63 -20.70 -29.09
CA ASP A 41 -11.76 -20.63 -27.94
C ASP A 41 -10.60 -19.64 -28.17
N GLN A 42 -10.07 -19.12 -27.06
CA GLN A 42 -8.94 -18.20 -27.02
C GLN A 42 -8.06 -18.56 -25.82
N PRO A 43 -6.73 -18.62 -25.96
CA PRO A 43 -5.84 -18.83 -24.83
C PRO A 43 -5.83 -17.60 -23.91
N ALA A 44 -5.70 -17.80 -22.59
CA ALA A 44 -5.50 -16.70 -21.66
C ALA A 44 -4.14 -16.01 -21.90
N GLY A 45 -4.11 -14.68 -21.79
CA GLY A 45 -2.86 -13.91 -21.85
C GLY A 45 -1.96 -14.18 -20.63
N GLU A 46 -0.68 -13.83 -20.75
CA GLU A 46 0.31 -14.05 -19.68
C GLU A 46 -0.02 -13.26 -18.39
N ASN A 47 -0.72 -12.13 -18.54
CA ASN A 47 -1.19 -11.30 -17.44
C ASN A 47 -2.59 -11.70 -16.90
N ASP A 48 -3.27 -12.64 -17.55
CA ASP A 48 -4.68 -13.02 -17.27
C ASP A 48 -4.78 -14.40 -16.60
N SER A 49 -3.86 -14.69 -15.67
CA SER A 49 -3.86 -15.94 -14.89
C SER A 49 -4.93 -15.97 -13.79
N ILE A 50 -5.44 -14.81 -13.39
CA ILE A 50 -6.43 -14.66 -12.33
C ILE A 50 -7.83 -14.63 -12.93
N VAL A 51 -8.63 -15.67 -12.65
CA VAL A 51 -10.02 -15.79 -13.15
C VAL A 51 -11.01 -15.03 -12.28
N TYR A 52 -10.80 -15.07 -10.96
CA TYR A 52 -11.72 -14.47 -10.01
C TYR A 52 -10.93 -13.89 -8.84
N ARG A 53 -11.37 -12.72 -8.40
CA ARG A 53 -10.82 -12.04 -7.25
C ARG A 53 -11.95 -11.46 -6.42
N ASN A 54 -12.04 -11.88 -5.16
CA ASN A 54 -12.96 -11.29 -4.20
C ASN A 54 -12.19 -10.27 -3.35
N ASP A 55 -12.37 -8.99 -3.65
CA ASP A 55 -11.78 -7.93 -2.84
C ASP A 55 -12.71 -7.52 -1.70
N LEU A 56 -12.54 -8.16 -0.53
CA LEU A 56 -13.29 -7.82 0.68
C LEU A 56 -13.01 -6.38 1.15
N LEU A 57 -11.80 -5.87 0.86
CA LEU A 57 -11.35 -4.53 1.25
C LEU A 57 -11.60 -3.46 0.18
N THR A 58 -11.91 -3.78 -1.08
CA THR A 58 -12.37 -2.73 -2.03
C THR A 58 -13.76 -2.24 -1.70
N VAL A 59 -14.57 -3.07 -1.01
CA VAL A 59 -15.76 -2.65 -0.25
C VAL A 59 -15.41 -1.67 0.88
N THR A 60 -14.14 -1.37 1.15
CA THR A 60 -13.69 -0.30 2.07
C THR A 60 -12.83 0.77 1.41
N LYS A 61 -12.52 0.64 0.12
CA LYS A 61 -11.84 1.72 -0.61
C LYS A 61 -12.84 2.83 -0.83
N GLU A 62 -12.55 3.95 -0.18
CA GLU A 62 -13.16 5.24 -0.40
C GLU A 62 -12.89 5.63 -1.85
N GLN A 63 -13.95 5.72 -2.64
CA GLN A 63 -13.86 6.14 -4.03
C GLN A 63 -14.41 7.56 -4.12
N MET A 64 -13.63 8.41 -4.78
CA MET A 64 -14.14 9.70 -5.24
C MET A 64 -15.18 9.33 -6.29
N GLY A 65 -16.46 9.59 -6.00
CA GLY A 65 -17.58 9.28 -6.88
C GLY A 65 -17.53 10.09 -8.18
N GLU A 66 -18.68 10.41 -8.74
CA GLU A 66 -18.73 11.26 -9.92
C GLU A 66 -18.38 12.72 -9.56
N VAL A 67 -17.37 13.27 -10.24
CA VAL A 67 -16.82 14.61 -9.98
C VAL A 67 -17.33 15.66 -10.99
N GLY A 68 -18.20 15.26 -11.92
CA GLY A 68 -18.70 16.17 -12.95
C GLY A 68 -19.56 17.29 -12.38
N ASN A 69 -19.23 18.55 -12.71
CA ASN A 69 -20.05 19.74 -12.48
C ASN A 69 -20.39 20.08 -11.02
N LEU A 70 -19.61 19.58 -10.04
CA LEU A 70 -19.85 19.85 -8.61
C LEU A 70 -19.78 21.34 -8.24
N GLU A 71 -19.04 22.14 -9.01
CA GLU A 71 -18.92 23.60 -8.81
C GLU A 71 -20.23 24.38 -9.02
N THR A 72 -21.18 23.79 -9.74
CA THR A 72 -22.47 24.42 -10.02
C THR A 72 -23.55 24.05 -9.00
N ASP A 73 -23.28 23.07 -8.12
CA ASP A 73 -24.25 22.59 -7.14
C ASP A 73 -24.24 23.49 -5.90
N PRO A 74 -25.29 24.31 -5.67
CA PRO A 74 -25.34 25.21 -4.52
C PRO A 74 -25.58 24.48 -3.20
N THR A 75 -25.88 23.18 -3.23
CA THR A 75 -26.13 22.37 -2.03
C THR A 75 -24.84 21.83 -1.41
N LEU A 76 -23.74 21.81 -2.18
CA LEU A 76 -22.45 21.36 -1.69
C LEU A 76 -21.74 22.47 -0.91
N ALA A 77 -21.07 22.09 0.16
CA ALA A 77 -20.31 23.03 0.97
C ALA A 77 -18.98 23.39 0.27
N HIS A 78 -18.57 24.64 0.41
CA HIS A 78 -17.26 25.13 -0.02
C HIS A 78 -16.31 25.22 1.17
N ALA A 79 -15.03 24.93 0.92
CA ALA A 79 -13.97 25.04 1.90
C ALA A 79 -12.73 25.71 1.30
N SER A 80 -12.04 26.50 2.13
CA SER A 80 -10.81 27.18 1.76
C SER A 80 -9.59 26.25 1.92
N GLN A 81 -9.35 25.36 0.96
CA GLN A 81 -8.19 24.45 0.95
C GLN A 81 -7.34 24.64 -0.31
N MET A 82 -6.03 24.65 -0.12
CA MET A 82 -5.07 24.84 -1.21
C MET A 82 -4.99 23.59 -2.10
N CYS A 83 -5.39 23.73 -3.35
CA CYS A 83 -5.31 22.67 -4.34
C CYS A 83 -3.83 22.34 -4.68
N PRO A 84 -3.43 21.05 -4.66
CA PRO A 84 -2.04 20.65 -4.94
C PRO A 84 -1.62 20.84 -6.41
N SER A 85 -2.56 21.01 -7.34
CA SER A 85 -2.26 21.19 -8.77
C SER A 85 -2.18 22.66 -9.18
N CYS A 86 -3.19 23.47 -8.83
CA CYS A 86 -3.31 24.85 -9.31
C CYS A 86 -3.15 25.91 -8.22
N HIS A 87 -2.99 25.50 -6.95
CA HIS A 87 -2.84 26.38 -5.78
C HIS A 87 -4.01 27.34 -5.56
N ASN A 88 -5.19 27.07 -6.13
CA ASN A 88 -6.41 27.78 -5.78
C ASN A 88 -6.87 27.36 -4.38
N TYR A 89 -7.54 28.27 -3.65
CA TYR A 89 -8.02 28.01 -2.30
C TYR A 89 -9.48 27.60 -2.26
N ASP A 90 -10.25 27.74 -3.34
CA ASP A 90 -11.67 27.38 -3.37
C ASP A 90 -11.86 25.94 -3.85
N CYS A 91 -12.50 25.14 -3.00
CA CYS A 91 -12.81 23.74 -3.23
C CYS A 91 -14.19 23.38 -2.70
N VAL A 92 -14.90 22.53 -3.43
CA VAL A 92 -16.13 21.88 -2.97
C VAL A 92 -15.76 20.66 -2.11
N ILE A 93 -16.51 20.44 -1.03
CA ILE A 93 -16.30 19.31 -0.11
C ILE A 93 -17.48 18.36 -0.08
N PHE A 94 -17.18 17.06 -0.05
CA PHE A 94 -18.18 16.01 0.16
C PHE A 94 -17.56 14.79 0.87
N GLN A 95 -18.43 13.94 1.42
CA GLN A 95 -18.06 12.65 2.00
C GLN A 95 -18.27 11.53 0.99
N ASP A 96 -17.71 10.34 1.27
CA ASP A 96 -17.94 9.14 0.45
C ASP A 96 -19.45 8.93 0.20
N GLN A 97 -19.85 8.86 -1.07
CA GLN A 97 -21.24 8.67 -1.50
C GLN A 97 -21.72 7.22 -1.28
N SER A 98 -20.81 6.33 -0.88
CA SER A 98 -21.11 4.94 -0.63
C SER A 98 -22.00 4.73 0.59
N LYS A 99 -23.12 4.02 0.42
CA LYS A 99 -24.08 3.67 1.50
C LYS A 99 -23.62 2.47 2.34
N ARG A 100 -22.37 2.47 2.83
CA ARG A 100 -21.81 1.37 3.63
C ARG A 100 -22.05 1.63 5.13
N TYR A 101 -22.19 0.57 5.92
CA TYR A 101 -22.36 0.66 7.38
C TYR A 101 -21.09 1.14 8.11
N GLN A 102 -19.91 0.74 7.61
CA GLN A 102 -18.61 1.18 8.13
C GLN A 102 -17.91 2.11 7.13
N THR A 103 -18.42 3.34 6.97
CA THR A 103 -17.71 4.42 6.26
C THR A 103 -16.87 5.23 7.25
N ARG A 104 -15.62 5.51 6.89
CA ARG A 104 -14.86 6.52 7.64
C ARG A 104 -15.37 7.90 7.23
N MET A 105 -15.42 8.84 8.19
CA MET A 105 -15.80 10.23 7.93
C MET A 105 -14.63 11.00 7.29
N ILE A 106 -14.24 10.58 6.09
CA ILE A 106 -13.22 11.28 5.30
C ILE A 106 -13.89 12.34 4.43
N LEU A 107 -13.16 13.41 4.15
CA LEU A 107 -13.60 14.47 3.25
C LEU A 107 -12.77 14.42 1.97
N PHE A 108 -13.49 14.50 0.86
CA PHE A 108 -12.94 14.74 -0.46
C PHE A 108 -13.07 16.22 -0.80
N TYR A 109 -12.02 16.75 -1.42
CA TYR A 109 -11.93 18.13 -1.89
C TYR A 109 -11.82 18.13 -3.40
N VAL A 110 -12.64 18.94 -4.05
CA VAL A 110 -12.61 19.13 -5.51
C VAL A 110 -12.41 20.60 -5.79
N CYS A 111 -11.33 20.93 -6.49
CA CYS A 111 -11.04 22.32 -6.80
C CYS A 111 -11.99 22.88 -7.87
N THR A 112 -12.59 24.05 -7.60
CA THR A 112 -13.54 24.73 -8.50
C THR A 112 -12.93 25.31 -9.77
N ARG A 113 -11.58 25.32 -9.89
CA ARG A 113 -10.87 25.89 -11.04
C ARG A 113 -10.32 24.84 -12.00
N CYS A 114 -9.81 23.72 -11.48
CA CYS A 114 -9.15 22.69 -12.29
C CYS A 114 -9.79 21.30 -12.17
N GLY A 115 -10.83 21.15 -11.35
CA GLY A 115 -11.47 19.85 -11.11
C GLY A 115 -10.58 18.82 -10.41
N ASN A 116 -9.38 19.20 -9.94
CA ASN A 116 -8.49 18.26 -9.29
C ASN A 116 -9.08 17.81 -7.94
N CYS A 117 -9.10 16.50 -7.75
CA CYS A 117 -9.66 15.85 -6.57
C CYS A 117 -8.54 15.43 -5.62
N PHE A 118 -8.70 15.72 -4.34
CA PHE A 118 -7.73 15.32 -3.32
C PHE A 118 -8.40 15.07 -1.97
N ILE A 119 -7.73 14.32 -1.11
CA ILE A 119 -8.17 14.03 0.26
C ILE A 119 -7.46 15.00 1.21
N ASP A 120 -8.04 15.24 2.38
CA ASP A 120 -7.45 16.05 3.45
C ASP A 120 -5.93 15.78 3.63
N PRO A 121 -5.09 16.82 3.51
CA PRO A 121 -3.64 16.72 3.76
C PRO A 121 -3.28 16.14 5.14
N ILE A 122 -4.12 16.31 6.16
CA ILE A 122 -3.92 15.75 7.49
C ILE A 122 -4.06 14.23 7.46
N LEU A 123 -5.04 13.71 6.72
CA LEU A 123 -5.25 12.27 6.58
C LEU A 123 -4.10 11.62 5.80
N THR A 124 -3.62 12.25 4.74
CA THR A 124 -2.46 11.74 3.97
C THR A 124 -1.20 11.71 4.83
N LYS A 125 -0.93 12.75 5.63
CA LYS A 125 0.19 12.77 6.60
C LYS A 125 0.06 11.66 7.65
N LYS A 126 -1.13 11.48 8.24
CA LYS A 126 -1.39 10.41 9.23
C LYS A 126 -1.19 9.02 8.63
N LYS A 127 -1.66 8.78 7.39
CA LYS A 127 -1.48 7.52 6.67
C LYS A 127 0.01 7.20 6.48
N ARG A 128 0.80 8.18 6.02
CA ARG A 128 2.25 8.02 5.84
C ARG A 128 2.97 7.70 7.15
N ARG A 129 2.58 8.35 8.26
CA ARG A 129 3.15 8.05 9.59
C ARG A 129 2.86 6.62 10.06
N ARG A 130 1.62 6.16 9.87
CA ARG A 130 1.24 4.76 10.19
C ARG A 130 2.01 3.76 9.35
N GLN A 131 2.06 3.95 8.03
CA GLN A 131 2.82 3.08 7.13
C GLN A 131 4.31 2.98 7.52
N ARG A 132 4.93 4.10 7.92
CA ARG A 132 6.33 4.10 8.39
C ARG A 132 6.50 3.32 9.70
N LYS A 133 5.53 3.39 10.60
CA LYS A 133 5.54 2.62 11.85
C LYS A 133 5.34 1.13 11.56
N ASP A 134 4.34 0.78 10.77
CA ASP A 134 4.04 -0.61 10.43
C ASP A 134 5.24 -1.29 9.75
N ALA A 135 5.93 -0.57 8.85
CA ALA A 135 7.14 -1.05 8.20
C ALA A 135 8.34 -1.22 9.15
N PHE A 136 8.44 -0.37 10.18
CA PHE A 136 9.47 -0.51 11.21
C PHE A 136 9.20 -1.73 12.10
N ASP A 137 7.95 -1.89 12.55
CA ASP A 137 7.52 -3.03 13.37
C ASP A 137 7.72 -4.36 12.60
N GLU A 138 7.45 -4.40 11.30
CA GLU A 138 7.67 -5.57 10.42
C GLU A 138 9.16 -5.90 10.22
N ASP A 139 10.03 -4.90 10.04
CA ASP A 139 11.48 -5.09 9.96
C ASP A 139 12.05 -5.65 11.27
N GLU A 140 11.58 -5.14 12.40
CA GLU A 140 11.98 -5.63 13.72
C GLU A 140 11.57 -7.10 13.92
N GLU A 141 10.34 -7.45 13.54
CA GLU A 141 9.84 -8.82 13.61
C GLU A 141 10.63 -9.77 12.70
N ASN A 142 10.95 -9.34 11.47
CA ASN A 142 11.77 -10.13 10.54
C ASN A 142 13.19 -10.37 11.07
N LYS A 143 13.81 -9.35 11.69
CA LYS A 143 15.11 -9.50 12.37
C LYS A 143 15.04 -10.50 13.52
N ARG A 144 13.98 -10.46 14.34
CA ARG A 144 13.75 -11.44 15.42
C ARG A 144 13.61 -12.86 14.86
N ARG A 145 12.77 -13.06 13.84
CA ARG A 145 12.59 -14.36 13.16
C ARG A 145 13.89 -14.90 12.57
N GLN A 146 14.67 -14.04 11.90
CA GLN A 146 15.96 -14.42 11.33
C GLN A 146 16.96 -14.83 12.41
N ARG A 147 17.01 -14.11 13.53
CA ARG A 147 17.88 -14.44 14.68
C ARG A 147 17.49 -15.79 15.29
N GLU A 148 16.20 -16.05 15.48
CA GLU A 148 15.71 -17.35 15.97
C GLU A 148 16.06 -18.50 15.01
N GLU A 149 15.98 -18.28 13.70
CA GLU A 149 16.35 -19.28 12.71
C GLU A 149 17.86 -19.59 12.74
N LEU A 150 18.71 -18.57 12.88
CA LEU A 150 20.15 -18.74 13.02
C LEU A 150 20.52 -19.48 14.32
N GLN A 151 19.79 -19.24 15.42
CA GLN A 151 19.94 -19.99 16.66
C GLN A 151 19.54 -21.47 16.48
N ARG A 152 18.42 -21.75 15.81
CA ARG A 152 18.00 -23.14 15.50
C ARG A 152 19.01 -23.89 14.64
N ARG A 153 19.72 -23.19 13.76
CA ARG A 153 20.80 -23.75 12.93
C ARG A 153 22.13 -23.88 13.68
N GLY A 154 22.20 -23.44 14.95
CA GLY A 154 23.41 -23.50 15.77
C GLY A 154 24.52 -22.53 15.35
N LEU A 155 24.21 -21.52 14.55
CA LEU A 155 25.17 -20.54 14.04
C LEU A 155 25.38 -19.35 14.99
N ILE A 156 24.48 -19.17 15.96
CA ILE A 156 24.54 -18.12 17.00
C ILE A 156 24.21 -18.79 18.35
N PRO A 157 24.97 -18.53 19.42
CA PRO A 157 24.59 -19.00 20.76
C PRO A 157 23.21 -18.44 21.15
N GLY A 158 22.37 -19.26 21.79
CA GLY A 158 21.15 -18.74 22.42
C GLY A 158 21.49 -17.65 23.44
N PRO A 159 20.53 -16.81 23.86
CA PRO A 159 20.79 -15.88 24.96
C PRO A 159 21.19 -16.69 26.21
N GLU A 160 22.48 -16.76 26.50
CA GLU A 160 22.96 -17.33 27.75
C GLU A 160 22.45 -16.43 28.88
N LEU A 161 21.60 -16.98 29.75
CA LEU A 161 21.38 -16.38 31.06
C LEU A 161 22.74 -16.36 31.76
N ALA A 162 23.30 -15.18 31.99
CA ALA A 162 24.59 -15.10 32.67
C ALA A 162 24.49 -15.80 34.03
N PRO A 163 25.57 -16.43 34.54
CA PRO A 163 25.57 -17.21 35.78
C PRO A 163 25.13 -16.43 37.04
N PHE A 164 25.00 -15.10 36.94
CA PHE A 164 24.61 -14.20 38.03
C PHE A 164 23.45 -13.25 37.69
N GLY A 165 22.62 -13.59 36.70
CA GLY A 165 21.36 -12.87 36.46
C GLY A 165 21.51 -11.44 35.90
N ARG A 166 22.51 -11.18 35.06
CA ARG A 166 22.55 -9.98 34.21
C ARG A 166 22.62 -10.35 32.72
N PRO A 167 21.97 -9.63 31.81
CA PRO A 167 22.10 -9.90 30.38
C PRO A 167 23.52 -9.57 29.87
N LEU A 168 24.02 -10.38 28.92
CA LEU A 168 25.35 -10.25 28.28
C LEU A 168 25.36 -9.34 27.05
N VAL A 169 24.26 -8.63 26.79
CA VAL A 169 24.18 -7.57 25.79
C VAL A 169 23.56 -6.39 26.51
N GLU A 170 24.33 -5.33 26.74
CA GLU A 170 23.74 -4.03 27.04
C GLU A 170 22.88 -3.68 25.83
N GLU A 171 21.56 -3.60 26.03
CA GLU A 171 20.73 -2.80 25.13
C GLU A 171 21.34 -1.41 25.19
N VAL A 172 21.99 -0.98 24.11
CA VAL A 172 22.35 0.43 23.95
C VAL A 172 21.02 1.12 23.70
N ASP A 173 20.40 1.55 24.78
CA ASP A 173 19.28 2.48 24.76
C ASP A 173 19.78 3.75 24.07
N CYS A 174 19.53 3.87 22.78
CA CYS A 174 19.61 5.15 22.09
C CYS A 174 18.37 5.99 22.42
N GLU A 175 18.16 6.23 23.72
CA GLU A 175 17.35 7.34 24.22
C GLU A 175 18.25 8.57 24.35
N SER A 176 18.41 9.30 23.24
CA SER A 176 18.57 10.75 23.33
C SER A 176 17.98 11.42 22.09
N ASP A 177 16.85 12.06 22.32
CA ASP A 177 16.38 13.19 21.51
C ASP A 177 17.46 14.28 21.51
N SER A 178 18.33 14.30 20.50
CA SER A 178 18.89 15.53 19.91
C SER A 178 19.83 15.23 18.74
N GLU A 179 19.39 15.71 17.56
CA GLU A 179 20.20 16.20 16.43
C GLU A 179 21.10 15.22 15.63
N GLY A 180 20.80 15.16 14.31
CA GLY A 180 21.83 15.06 13.28
C GLY A 180 22.40 13.67 12.93
N PHE A 181 21.72 12.96 12.02
CA PHE A 181 22.21 11.71 11.39
C PHE A 181 23.42 11.89 10.43
N LEU A 182 23.94 13.10 10.24
CA LEU A 182 25.14 13.35 9.45
C LEU A 182 26.14 14.13 10.33
N ASP A 183 27.15 13.45 10.89
CA ASP A 183 28.51 14.02 11.10
C ASP A 183 29.54 13.08 11.76
N CYS A 184 29.21 11.84 12.14
CA CYS A 184 30.21 10.91 12.75
C CYS A 184 31.28 10.32 11.81
N PHE A 185 31.44 10.79 10.57
CA PHE A 185 32.45 10.26 9.63
C PHE A 185 33.79 11.01 9.59
N LYS A 186 33.99 12.02 10.45
CA LYS A 186 35.27 12.75 10.51
C LYS A 186 35.66 13.11 11.94
N ALA A 187 36.18 12.14 12.68
CA ALA A 187 37.11 12.43 13.78
C ALA A 187 37.94 11.18 14.09
N ASP A 188 39.20 11.26 13.67
CA ASP A 188 40.37 10.89 14.47
C ASP A 188 40.75 9.41 14.62
N GLY A 189 41.40 8.89 13.57
CA GLY A 189 42.44 7.87 13.70
C GLY A 189 43.83 8.48 13.55
N HIS A 190 44.61 8.57 14.62
CA HIS A 190 45.86 7.81 14.78
C HIS A 190 46.64 8.19 16.06
N LEU A 191 46.86 7.18 16.90
CA LEU A 191 47.75 7.16 18.05
C LEU A 191 49.22 7.36 17.66
N LYS A 192 49.97 8.01 18.57
CA LYS A 192 51.43 7.95 18.69
C LYS A 192 51.86 6.56 19.20
N GLN A 193 52.91 5.99 18.59
CA GLN A 193 53.68 4.88 19.14
C GLN A 193 54.75 5.42 20.10
N GLU A 194 54.89 4.80 21.28
CA GLU A 194 56.06 4.94 22.16
C GLU A 194 56.99 3.73 21.97
N PHE A 195 58.29 4.05 21.96
CA PHE A 195 59.52 3.27 22.20
C PHE A 195 59.60 1.78 21.81
#